data_AF-A0A519TTA9-F1
#
_entry.id   AF-A0A519TTA9-F1
#
_cell.length_a   1.000
_cell.length_b   1.000
_cell.length_c   1.000
_cell.angle_alpha   90.00
_cell.angle_beta   90.00
_cell.angle_gamma   90.00
#
_symmetry.space_group_name_H-M   'P 1'
#
loop_
_entity.id
_entity.type
_entity.pdbx_description
1 polymer ?
#
loop_
_entity_poly.entity_id
_entity_poly.type
_entity_poly.pdbx_seq_one_letter_code
_entity_poly.pdbx_strand_id
1 'polypeptide(L)'
;MRKFLLCALIIVASNFYASAQTSADVVKTLEEKYSWARAKVIEETVTLNGPAEMFTRILSDKRSFDISTFSYLSAYLGKYFDKVYGTDILNSAEKTSVNTSAEQRAACAKEITKIKGKFHITLNAKDTKLTDNGYELSMTTLTTIGEFLNPERGVGVAGGWRPVGSKILITINTMNKAGQPVVRWNKELTSCTIDLPIVGDTNYSSIIIDGLKKGGKIK
;
A
#
# COMPACT_ATOMS: atom_id res chain seq x y z
N MET A 1 46.29 -43.16 -2.85
CA MET A 1 45.43 -42.10 -2.28
C MET A 1 45.29 -40.94 -3.29
N ARG A 2 44.33 -40.99 -4.23
CA ARG A 2 44.05 -39.82 -5.11
C ARG A 2 42.74 -39.90 -5.91
N LYS A 3 41.71 -40.60 -5.42
CA LYS A 3 40.42 -40.73 -6.14
C LYS A 3 39.17 -40.57 -5.26
N PHE A 4 39.28 -39.87 -4.12
CA PHE A 4 38.13 -39.65 -3.21
C PHE A 4 37.84 -38.17 -2.91
N LEU A 5 38.30 -37.23 -3.75
CA LEU A 5 38.23 -35.80 -3.47
C LEU A 5 37.54 -34.98 -4.58
N LEU A 6 36.67 -35.61 -5.37
CA LEU A 6 35.93 -34.94 -6.45
C LEU A 6 34.40 -34.97 -6.31
N CYS A 7 33.84 -35.66 -5.31
CA CYS A 7 32.39 -35.68 -5.07
C CYS A 7 31.91 -34.67 -4.01
N ALA A 8 32.80 -33.87 -3.41
CA ALA A 8 32.43 -32.93 -2.34
C ALA A 8 32.31 -31.46 -2.79
N LEU A 9 32.48 -31.15 -4.09
CA LEU A 9 32.44 -29.77 -4.60
C LEU A 9 31.22 -29.44 -5.46
N ILE A 10 30.28 -30.39 -5.65
CA ILE A 10 29.08 -30.20 -6.49
C ILE A 10 27.79 -30.16 -5.63
N ILE A 11 27.91 -30.06 -4.31
CA ILE A 11 26.74 -29.94 -3.41
C ILE A 11 27.05 -28.84 -2.41
N VAL A 12 26.89 -27.57 -2.82
CA VAL A 12 26.17 -26.46 -2.13
C VAL A 12 26.34 -25.20 -3.00
N ALA A 13 26.07 -25.31 -4.30
CA ALA A 13 25.54 -24.17 -5.03
C ALA A 13 24.06 -24.49 -5.23
N SER A 14 23.33 -24.63 -4.12
CA SER A 14 21.91 -24.32 -4.16
C SER A 14 21.87 -22.89 -4.69
N ASN A 15 21.62 -22.78 -5.99
CA ASN A 15 21.12 -21.56 -6.59
C ASN A 15 19.87 -21.23 -5.78
N PHE A 16 20.06 -20.46 -4.72
CA PHE A 16 19.04 -19.58 -4.22
C PHE A 16 18.81 -18.61 -5.37
N TYR A 17 18.04 -19.06 -6.37
CA TYR A 17 17.15 -18.18 -7.08
C TYR A 17 16.24 -17.63 -5.98
N ALA A 18 16.70 -16.58 -5.30
CA ALA A 18 15.82 -15.72 -4.56
C ALA A 18 14.83 -15.25 -5.62
N SER A 19 13.64 -15.83 -5.63
CA SER A 19 12.55 -15.35 -6.47
C SER A 19 12.44 -13.85 -6.21
N ALA A 20 12.45 -13.05 -7.27
CA ALA A 20 12.31 -11.61 -7.13
C ALA A 20 11.07 -11.35 -6.29
N GLN A 21 11.24 -10.67 -5.15
CA GLN A 21 10.15 -10.38 -4.24
C GLN A 21 9.15 -9.45 -4.91
N THR A 22 7.89 -9.58 -4.55
CA THR A 22 6.75 -8.94 -5.22
C THR A 22 5.76 -8.36 -4.20
N SER A 23 4.72 -7.68 -4.69
CA SER A 23 3.58 -7.25 -3.87
C SER A 23 2.92 -8.42 -3.13
N ALA A 24 2.94 -9.64 -3.70
CA ALA A 24 2.37 -10.82 -3.05
C ALA A 24 3.15 -11.22 -1.77
N ASP A 25 4.47 -11.01 -1.75
CA ASP A 25 5.29 -11.28 -0.56
C ASP A 25 5.01 -10.28 0.56
N VAL A 26 4.69 -9.03 0.21
CA VAL A 26 4.22 -8.00 1.16
C VAL A 26 2.88 -8.41 1.76
N VAL A 27 1.92 -8.85 0.93
CA VAL A 27 0.60 -9.35 1.38
C VAL A 27 0.76 -10.56 2.30
N LYS A 28 1.60 -11.52 1.93
CA LYS A 28 1.87 -12.71 2.75
C LYS A 28 2.45 -12.34 4.11
N THR A 29 3.42 -11.41 4.14
CA THR A 29 4.02 -10.93 5.39
C THR A 29 2.99 -10.20 6.27
N LEU A 30 2.06 -9.45 5.67
CA LEU A 30 0.94 -8.85 6.41
C LEU A 30 0.03 -9.92 7.00
N GLU A 31 -0.26 -10.99 6.27
CA GLU A 31 -1.11 -12.09 6.75
C GLU A 31 -0.47 -12.84 7.93
N GLU A 32 0.86 -13.01 7.91
CA GLU A 32 1.61 -13.67 8.99
C GLU A 32 1.78 -12.80 10.25
N LYS A 33 1.94 -11.48 10.09
CA LYS A 33 2.24 -10.56 11.22
C LYS A 33 1.01 -9.81 11.75
N TYR A 34 0.00 -9.60 10.91
CA TYR A 34 -1.23 -8.86 11.21
C TYR A 34 -2.44 -9.77 11.02
N SER A 35 -3.60 -9.22 10.68
CA SER A 35 -4.79 -10.01 10.41
C SER A 35 -4.93 -10.34 8.93
N TRP A 36 -5.56 -11.49 8.66
CA TRP A 36 -5.93 -11.90 7.31
C TRP A 36 -6.70 -10.81 6.57
N ALA A 37 -7.69 -10.18 7.22
CA ALA A 37 -8.51 -9.15 6.61
C ALA A 37 -7.67 -7.94 6.14
N ARG A 38 -6.69 -7.50 6.94
CA ARG A 38 -5.80 -6.38 6.58
C ARG A 38 -4.95 -6.69 5.34
N ALA A 39 -4.38 -7.89 5.31
CA ALA A 39 -3.62 -8.35 4.15
C ALA A 39 -4.49 -8.35 2.88
N LYS A 40 -5.73 -8.83 2.96
CA LYS A 40 -6.64 -8.89 1.82
C LYS A 40 -7.19 -7.54 1.37
N VAL A 41 -7.33 -6.58 2.29
CA VAL A 41 -7.63 -5.18 1.92
C VAL A 41 -6.47 -4.60 1.09
N ILE A 42 -5.22 -4.79 1.51
CA ILE A 42 -4.04 -4.34 0.74
C ILE A 42 -3.97 -5.05 -0.61
N GLU A 43 -4.15 -6.37 -0.65
CA GLU A 43 -4.15 -7.16 -1.88
C GLU A 43 -5.17 -6.65 -2.92
N GLU A 44 -6.37 -6.28 -2.47
CA GLU A 44 -7.44 -5.80 -3.36
C GLU A 44 -7.23 -4.33 -3.79
N THR A 45 -6.60 -3.51 -2.96
CA THR A 45 -6.65 -2.05 -3.10
C THR A 45 -5.30 -1.38 -3.38
N VAL A 46 -4.19 -2.11 -3.31
CA VAL A 46 -2.85 -1.54 -3.50
C VAL A 46 -2.02 -2.41 -4.45
N THR A 47 -1.49 -1.79 -5.50
CA THR A 47 -0.48 -2.38 -6.38
C THR A 47 0.85 -1.66 -6.20
N LEU A 48 1.93 -2.39 -5.93
CA LEU A 48 3.29 -1.85 -5.90
C LEU A 48 4.06 -2.37 -7.11
N ASN A 49 4.51 -1.44 -7.96
CA ASN A 49 5.32 -1.69 -9.14
C ASN A 49 6.71 -1.11 -8.89
N GLY A 50 7.54 -1.83 -8.11
CA GLY A 50 8.90 -1.42 -7.77
C GLY A 50 9.98 -2.32 -8.36
N PRO A 51 11.26 -1.92 -8.29
CA PRO A 51 12.38 -2.82 -8.52
C PRO A 51 12.50 -3.84 -7.38
N ALA A 52 13.20 -4.96 -7.60
CA ALA A 52 13.31 -6.05 -6.62
C ALA A 52 13.85 -5.58 -5.25
N GLU A 53 14.81 -4.66 -5.27
CA GLU A 53 15.44 -4.08 -4.10
C GLU A 53 14.44 -3.33 -3.21
N MET A 54 13.38 -2.77 -3.79
CA MET A 54 12.33 -2.09 -3.04
C MET A 54 11.56 -3.10 -2.18
N PHE A 55 11.22 -4.26 -2.74
CA PHE A 55 10.53 -5.31 -2.00
C PHE A 55 11.42 -5.91 -0.90
N THR A 56 12.72 -6.11 -1.18
CA THR A 56 13.71 -6.51 -0.17
C THR A 56 13.76 -5.53 0.98
N ARG A 57 13.72 -4.23 0.68
CA ARG A 57 13.72 -3.21 1.71
C ARG A 57 12.41 -3.17 2.49
N ILE A 58 11.26 -3.26 1.82
CA ILE A 58 9.96 -3.34 2.50
C ILE A 58 9.98 -4.50 3.51
N LEU A 59 10.36 -5.69 3.07
CA LEU A 59 10.34 -6.94 3.85
C LEU A 59 11.34 -6.96 5.01
N SER A 60 12.44 -6.23 4.90
CA SER A 60 13.45 -6.11 5.98
C SER A 60 13.21 -4.93 6.93
N ASP A 61 12.54 -3.86 6.48
CA ASP A 61 12.23 -2.71 7.33
C ASP A 61 11.01 -2.97 8.20
N LYS A 62 11.25 -3.14 9.50
CA LYS A 62 10.21 -3.31 10.51
C LYS A 62 9.16 -2.19 10.47
N ARG A 63 9.54 -0.95 10.14
CA ARG A 63 8.62 0.21 10.10
C ARG A 63 7.53 0.03 9.04
N SER A 64 7.87 -0.56 7.89
CA SER A 64 6.92 -0.84 6.79
C SER A 64 5.69 -1.61 7.25
N PHE A 65 5.89 -2.54 8.18
CA PHE A 65 4.84 -3.43 8.66
C PHE A 65 4.33 -3.04 10.05
N ASP A 66 5.19 -2.60 10.96
CA ASP A 66 4.82 -2.46 12.38
C ASP A 66 4.10 -1.17 12.74
N ILE A 67 4.55 -0.02 12.23
CA ILE A 67 4.10 1.27 12.79
C ILE A 67 3.85 2.35 11.74
N SER A 68 4.37 2.27 10.50
CA SER A 68 4.34 3.47 9.63
C SER A 68 3.51 3.36 8.37
N THR A 69 3.43 2.20 7.71
CA THR A 69 2.95 2.16 6.31
C THR A 69 1.81 1.19 6.09
N PHE A 70 2.07 -0.11 5.87
CA PHE A 70 1.03 -1.02 5.40
C PHE A 70 -0.01 -1.36 6.46
N SER A 71 0.38 -1.49 7.73
CA SER A 71 -0.55 -1.73 8.84
C SER A 71 -1.51 -0.54 9.07
N TYR A 72 -1.01 0.70 8.98
CA TYR A 72 -1.86 1.89 9.06
C TYR A 72 -2.71 2.08 7.83
N LEU A 73 -2.13 1.93 6.64
CA LEU A 73 -2.86 2.03 5.39
C LEU A 73 -4.02 1.02 5.34
N SER A 74 -3.77 -0.25 5.69
CA SER A 74 -4.83 -1.27 5.70
C SER A 74 -5.94 -0.91 6.68
N ALA A 75 -5.59 -0.39 7.86
CA ALA A 75 -6.56 0.00 8.88
C ALA A 75 -7.40 1.20 8.48
N TYR A 76 -6.77 2.24 7.93
CA TYR A 76 -7.50 3.41 7.48
C TYR A 76 -8.37 3.10 6.27
N LEU A 77 -7.92 2.23 5.37
CA LEU A 77 -8.74 1.75 4.25
C LEU A 77 -9.95 0.95 4.74
N GLY A 78 -9.78 0.02 5.69
CA GLY A 78 -10.91 -0.71 6.28
C GLY A 78 -11.96 0.23 6.89
N LYS A 79 -11.51 1.19 7.70
CA LYS A 79 -12.37 2.26 8.27
C LYS A 79 -13.06 3.10 7.21
N TYR A 80 -12.31 3.49 6.17
CA TYR A 80 -12.82 4.26 5.05
C TYR A 80 -13.93 3.51 4.32
N PHE A 81 -13.73 2.22 4.03
CA PHE A 81 -14.73 1.39 3.36
C PHE A 81 -16.00 1.26 4.18
N ASP A 82 -15.88 1.01 5.48
CA ASP A 82 -17.03 0.93 6.37
C ASP A 82 -17.81 2.25 6.37
N LYS A 83 -17.11 3.40 6.48
CA LYS A 83 -17.74 4.72 6.56
C LYS A 83 -18.35 5.20 5.24
N VAL A 84 -17.67 4.96 4.11
CA VAL A 84 -18.02 5.57 2.82
C VAL A 84 -18.82 4.64 1.92
N TYR A 85 -18.59 3.32 2.04
CA TYR A 85 -19.24 2.33 1.19
C TYR A 85 -20.13 1.35 1.97
N GLY A 86 -20.26 1.51 3.29
CA GLY A 86 -21.22 0.76 4.11
C GLY A 86 -20.86 -0.71 4.27
N THR A 87 -19.58 -1.04 4.33
CA THR A 87 -19.15 -2.35 4.83
C THR A 87 -19.30 -2.40 6.36
N ASP A 88 -19.63 -3.56 6.91
CA ASP A 88 -20.03 -3.66 8.33
C ASP A 88 -18.90 -4.12 9.25
N ILE A 89 -17.90 -4.82 8.69
CA ILE A 89 -16.92 -5.55 9.49
C ILE A 89 -15.46 -5.42 9.04
N LEU A 90 -15.12 -4.56 8.07
CA LEU A 90 -13.71 -4.44 7.67
C LEU A 90 -12.88 -3.76 8.76
N ASN A 91 -13.44 -2.79 9.49
CA ASN A 91 -12.81 -2.16 10.65
C ASN A 91 -12.99 -2.96 11.95
N SER A 92 -14.15 -3.61 12.15
CA SER A 92 -14.42 -4.34 13.39
C SER A 92 -13.75 -5.72 13.44
N ALA A 93 -13.56 -6.37 12.28
CA ALA A 93 -12.77 -7.60 12.17
C ALA A 93 -11.26 -7.37 12.39
N GLU A 94 -10.77 -6.12 12.33
CA GLU A 94 -9.38 -5.78 12.69
C GLU A 94 -9.04 -6.07 14.16
N LYS A 95 -10.05 -6.20 15.03
CA LYS A 95 -9.84 -6.59 16.43
C LYS A 95 -9.63 -8.09 16.62
N THR A 96 -9.73 -8.89 15.56
CA THR A 96 -9.49 -10.33 15.64
C THR A 96 -8.04 -10.61 15.24
N SER A 97 -7.34 -11.24 16.17
CA SER A 97 -5.98 -11.77 16.13
C SER A 97 -5.49 -12.26 14.75
N VAL A 98 -4.16 -12.36 14.62
CA VAL A 98 -3.47 -13.07 13.51
C VAL A 98 -4.17 -14.40 13.15
N ASN A 99 -4.71 -15.08 14.16
CA ASN A 99 -5.58 -16.25 14.00
C ASN A 99 -7.06 -15.85 13.94
N THR A 100 -7.57 -15.59 12.73
CA THR A 100 -9.00 -15.39 12.42
C THR A 100 -9.67 -16.71 12.05
N SER A 101 -10.87 -17.02 12.56
CA SER A 101 -11.59 -18.28 12.25
C SER A 101 -12.03 -18.35 10.78
N ALA A 102 -12.37 -19.55 10.28
CA ALA A 102 -12.82 -19.73 8.90
C ALA A 102 -14.11 -18.93 8.61
N GLU A 103 -15.05 -18.89 9.56
CA GLU A 103 -16.31 -18.15 9.46
C GLU A 103 -16.07 -16.64 9.39
N GLN A 104 -15.15 -16.13 10.22
CA GLN A 104 -14.76 -14.73 10.22
C GLN A 104 -14.06 -14.34 8.92
N ARG A 105 -13.16 -15.19 8.39
CA ARG A 105 -12.53 -14.98 7.08
C ARG A 105 -13.58 -14.97 5.96
N ALA A 106 -14.54 -15.89 5.99
CA ALA A 106 -15.62 -15.94 5.01
C ALA A 106 -16.51 -14.69 5.07
N ALA A 107 -16.82 -14.18 6.26
CA ALA A 107 -17.56 -12.94 6.42
C ALA A 107 -16.76 -11.73 5.87
N CYS A 108 -15.48 -11.62 6.21
CA CYS A 108 -14.60 -10.56 5.69
C CYS A 108 -14.47 -10.64 4.16
N ALA A 109 -14.34 -11.84 3.59
CA ALA A 109 -14.26 -12.05 2.13
C ALA A 109 -15.49 -11.50 1.39
N LYS A 110 -16.69 -11.67 1.98
CA LYS A 110 -17.93 -11.10 1.43
C LYS A 110 -17.86 -9.57 1.39
N GLU A 111 -17.40 -8.92 2.47
CA GLU A 111 -17.24 -7.48 2.50
C GLU A 111 -16.14 -6.97 1.55
N ILE A 112 -15.01 -7.69 1.44
CA ILE A 112 -13.94 -7.36 0.49
C ILE A 112 -14.46 -7.39 -0.96
N THR A 113 -15.33 -8.35 -1.27
CA THR A 113 -15.97 -8.43 -2.60
C THR A 113 -16.84 -7.19 -2.89
N LYS A 114 -17.46 -6.59 -1.87
CA LYS A 114 -18.25 -5.35 -2.04
C LYS A 114 -17.37 -4.13 -2.33
N ILE A 115 -16.08 -4.13 -2.00
CA ILE A 115 -15.18 -2.98 -2.23
C ILE A 115 -14.35 -3.12 -3.51
N LYS A 116 -14.36 -4.31 -4.13
CA LYS A 116 -13.66 -4.61 -5.37
C LYS A 116 -13.88 -3.56 -6.45
N GLY A 117 -12.79 -2.96 -6.92
CA GLY A 117 -12.79 -1.94 -7.98
C GLY A 117 -13.43 -0.59 -7.60
N LYS A 118 -13.75 -0.35 -6.32
CA LYS A 118 -14.26 0.96 -5.85
C LYS A 118 -13.15 1.95 -5.53
N PHE A 119 -12.02 1.47 -5.02
CA PHE A 119 -10.87 2.30 -4.69
C PHE A 119 -9.59 1.50 -4.90
N HIS A 120 -8.60 2.07 -5.58
CA HIS A 120 -7.31 1.41 -5.80
C HIS A 120 -6.17 2.42 -5.84
N ILE A 121 -5.03 2.08 -5.24
CA ILE A 121 -3.78 2.84 -5.23
C ILE A 121 -2.73 2.04 -6.00
N THR A 122 -2.05 2.67 -6.96
CA THR A 122 -0.91 2.09 -7.65
C THR A 122 0.32 2.94 -7.40
N LEU A 123 1.39 2.34 -6.88
CA LEU A 123 2.70 2.97 -6.77
C LEU A 123 3.63 2.46 -7.87
N ASN A 124 3.96 3.33 -8.83
CA ASN A 124 4.88 3.06 -9.93
C ASN A 124 6.27 3.62 -9.59
N ALA A 125 7.19 2.73 -9.25
CA ALA A 125 8.59 3.03 -8.92
C ALA A 125 9.63 2.22 -9.70
N LYS A 126 9.21 1.44 -10.69
CA LYS A 126 10.08 0.54 -11.47
C LYS A 126 11.30 1.23 -12.09
N ASP A 127 11.12 2.42 -12.64
CA ASP A 127 12.19 3.16 -13.32
C ASP A 127 12.92 4.15 -12.39
N THR A 128 12.67 4.06 -11.08
CA THR A 128 13.19 5.00 -10.08
C THR A 128 14.39 4.40 -9.34
N LYS A 129 15.43 5.21 -9.16
CA LYS A 129 16.59 4.82 -8.36
C LYS A 129 16.18 4.73 -6.89
N LEU A 130 16.29 3.54 -6.32
CA LEU A 130 15.98 3.29 -4.91
C LEU A 130 17.04 3.93 -3.99
N THR A 131 16.88 5.21 -3.72
CA THR A 131 17.60 5.92 -2.65
C THR A 131 16.83 5.82 -1.34
N ASP A 132 17.48 6.09 -0.20
CA ASP A 132 16.80 6.16 1.10
C ASP A 132 15.64 7.15 1.07
N ASN A 133 15.89 8.36 0.58
CA ASN A 133 14.86 9.40 0.49
C ASN A 133 13.71 8.99 -0.44
N GLY A 134 14.01 8.39 -1.59
CA GLY A 134 12.96 7.96 -2.52
C GLY A 134 12.10 6.83 -1.99
N TYR A 135 12.70 5.90 -1.23
CA TYR A 135 11.97 4.86 -0.52
C TYR A 135 11.05 5.44 0.56
N GLU A 136 11.61 6.24 1.48
CA GLU A 136 10.87 6.84 2.59
C GLU A 136 9.72 7.69 2.06
N LEU A 137 9.98 8.53 1.04
CA LEU A 137 8.96 9.38 0.46
C LEU A 137 7.82 8.59 -0.20
N SER A 138 8.14 7.48 -0.86
CA SER A 138 7.13 6.59 -1.44
C SER A 138 6.23 5.98 -0.36
N MET A 139 6.83 5.51 0.74
CA MET A 139 6.10 4.96 1.88
C MET A 139 5.26 6.02 2.59
N THR A 140 5.83 7.20 2.87
CA THR A 140 5.13 8.33 3.47
C THR A 140 3.97 8.81 2.60
N THR A 141 4.10 8.76 1.27
CA THR A 141 3.00 9.12 0.36
C THR A 141 1.82 8.16 0.49
N LEU A 142 2.08 6.84 0.56
CA LEU A 142 1.05 5.84 0.81
C LEU A 142 0.34 6.09 2.16
N THR A 143 1.12 6.33 3.22
CA THR A 143 0.56 6.67 4.54
C THR A 143 -0.24 7.96 4.51
N THR A 144 0.23 9.00 3.84
CA THR A 144 -0.48 10.29 3.69
C THR A 144 -1.84 10.10 3.02
N ILE A 145 -1.93 9.26 1.98
CA ILE A 145 -3.21 8.92 1.35
C ILE A 145 -4.11 8.18 2.34
N GLY A 146 -3.58 7.19 3.07
CA GLY A 146 -4.33 6.49 4.10
C GLY A 146 -4.86 7.44 5.18
N GLU A 147 -4.03 8.37 5.66
CA GLU A 147 -4.42 9.37 6.65
C GLU A 147 -5.50 10.31 6.13
N PHE A 148 -5.41 10.76 4.88
CA PHE A 148 -6.46 11.56 4.25
C PHE A 148 -7.82 10.83 4.26
N LEU A 149 -7.80 9.51 4.04
CA LEU A 149 -9.00 8.66 3.99
C LEU A 149 -9.52 8.24 5.38
N ASN A 150 -8.74 8.45 6.43
CA ASN A 150 -9.13 8.03 7.77
C ASN A 150 -10.37 8.81 8.27
N PRO A 151 -11.49 8.14 8.58
CA PRO A 151 -12.73 8.80 8.98
C PRO A 151 -12.73 9.34 10.42
N GLU A 152 -11.74 9.00 11.24
CA GLU A 152 -11.68 9.42 12.66
C GLU A 152 -10.90 10.72 12.85
N ARG A 153 -9.80 10.88 12.11
CA ARG A 153 -8.87 12.03 12.26
C ARG A 153 -8.31 12.57 10.95
N GLY A 154 -8.66 11.94 9.82
CA GLY A 154 -8.14 12.32 8.51
C GLY A 154 -8.70 13.66 8.04
N VAL A 155 -7.82 14.56 7.62
CA VAL A 155 -8.18 15.89 7.11
C VAL A 155 -9.06 15.88 5.85
N GLY A 156 -9.22 14.71 5.22
CA GLY A 156 -10.23 14.47 4.19
C GLY A 156 -11.52 13.95 4.81
N VAL A 157 -11.60 12.62 5.00
CA VAL A 157 -12.86 11.92 5.27
C VAL A 157 -13.48 12.28 6.62
N ALA A 158 -12.67 12.50 7.67
CA ALA A 158 -13.17 12.97 8.96
C ALA A 158 -13.71 14.41 8.86
N GLY A 159 -13.13 15.22 7.98
CA GLY A 159 -13.63 16.56 7.64
C GLY A 159 -14.86 16.58 6.70
N GLY A 160 -15.51 15.44 6.46
CA GLY A 160 -16.71 15.35 5.62
C GLY A 160 -16.45 15.12 4.13
N TRP A 161 -15.18 15.01 3.70
CA TRP A 161 -14.86 14.74 2.30
C TRP A 161 -15.41 13.38 1.86
N ARG A 162 -16.05 13.36 0.68
CA ARG A 162 -16.50 12.14 0.00
C ARG A 162 -16.11 12.20 -1.47
N PRO A 163 -15.72 11.07 -2.07
CA PRO A 163 -15.41 11.03 -3.49
C PRO A 163 -16.64 11.40 -4.33
N VAL A 164 -16.43 12.09 -5.45
CA VAL A 164 -17.49 12.33 -6.44
C VAL A 164 -17.72 11.09 -7.31
N GLY A 165 -16.63 10.43 -7.71
CA GLY A 165 -16.68 9.19 -8.46
C GLY A 165 -17.13 7.99 -7.63
N SER A 166 -17.86 7.06 -8.25
CA SER A 166 -18.19 5.76 -7.65
C SER A 166 -17.00 4.80 -7.60
N LYS A 167 -15.98 5.07 -8.43
CA LYS A 167 -14.70 4.37 -8.48
C LYS A 167 -13.58 5.39 -8.49
N ILE A 168 -12.57 5.17 -7.65
CA ILE A 168 -11.42 6.05 -7.50
C ILE A 168 -10.13 5.27 -7.73
N LEU A 169 -9.30 5.76 -8.64
CA LEU A 169 -7.97 5.23 -8.91
C LEU A 169 -6.94 6.30 -8.55
N ILE A 170 -5.95 5.98 -7.73
CA ILE A 170 -4.83 6.86 -7.40
C ILE A 170 -3.55 6.23 -7.91
N THR A 171 -2.90 6.86 -8.89
CA THR A 171 -1.62 6.41 -9.43
C THR A 171 -0.52 7.35 -8.95
N ILE A 172 0.47 6.84 -8.24
CA ILE A 172 1.67 7.54 -7.81
C ILE A 172 2.80 7.15 -8.78
N ASN A 173 3.36 8.12 -9.50
CA ASN A 173 4.52 7.90 -10.37
C ASN A 173 5.75 8.53 -9.71
N THR A 174 6.70 7.73 -9.25
CA THR A 174 7.95 8.28 -8.74
C THR A 174 8.84 8.73 -9.89
N MET A 175 9.55 9.84 -9.70
CA MET A 175 10.37 10.45 -10.75
C MET A 175 11.77 10.77 -10.23
N ASN A 176 12.81 10.36 -10.97
CA ASN A 176 14.22 10.66 -10.69
C ASN A 176 14.59 12.13 -10.96
N LYS A 177 13.84 13.07 -10.40
CA LYS A 177 14.10 14.51 -10.50
C LYS A 177 13.70 15.23 -9.23
N ALA A 178 14.16 16.45 -9.09
CA ALA A 178 13.74 17.36 -8.04
C ALA A 178 12.52 18.19 -8.45
N GLY A 179 11.88 18.80 -7.47
CA GLY A 179 10.73 19.67 -7.65
C GLY A 179 9.59 19.34 -6.70
N GLN A 180 8.44 19.94 -6.94
CA GLN A 180 7.23 19.71 -6.16
C GLN A 180 6.37 18.60 -6.79
N PRO A 181 5.65 17.81 -5.99
CA PRO A 181 4.71 16.83 -6.52
C PRO A 181 3.58 17.53 -7.26
N VAL A 182 3.07 16.88 -8.30
CA VAL A 182 1.95 17.37 -9.08
C VAL A 182 0.81 16.39 -8.96
N VAL A 183 -0.29 16.84 -8.36
CA VAL A 183 -1.51 16.05 -8.17
C VAL A 183 -2.57 16.50 -9.17
N ARG A 184 -3.01 15.60 -10.04
CA ARG A 184 -3.99 15.88 -11.10
C ARG A 184 -5.11 14.88 -11.07
N TRP A 185 -6.33 15.38 -11.16
CA TRP A 185 -7.51 14.56 -11.39
C TRP A 185 -7.90 14.62 -12.87
N ASN A 186 -8.50 13.54 -13.37
CA ASN A 186 -9.23 13.61 -14.62
C ASN A 186 -10.51 14.45 -14.46
N LYS A 187 -11.15 14.76 -15.58
CA LYS A 187 -12.35 15.61 -15.61
C LYS A 187 -13.51 14.99 -14.82
N GLU A 188 -13.61 13.67 -14.80
CA GLU A 188 -14.67 12.93 -14.13
C GLU A 188 -14.42 12.74 -12.61
N LEU A 189 -13.25 13.17 -12.10
CA LEU A 189 -12.84 13.00 -10.70
C LEU A 189 -12.87 11.53 -10.23
N THR A 190 -12.52 10.61 -11.13
CA THR A 190 -12.44 9.17 -10.89
C THR A 190 -11.01 8.65 -10.87
N SER A 191 -10.06 9.39 -11.43
CA SER A 191 -8.65 9.03 -11.51
C SER A 191 -7.78 10.19 -11.07
N CYS A 192 -6.89 9.95 -10.12
CA CYS A 192 -5.90 10.88 -9.61
C CYS A 192 -4.51 10.38 -9.98
N THR A 193 -3.66 11.23 -10.53
CA THR A 193 -2.24 10.98 -10.73
C THR A 193 -1.42 11.89 -9.83
N ILE A 194 -0.49 11.30 -9.09
CA ILE A 194 0.49 11.98 -8.24
C ILE A 194 1.86 11.73 -8.89
N ASP A 195 2.37 12.72 -9.61
CA ASP A 195 3.76 12.69 -10.04
C ASP A 195 4.63 13.11 -8.86
N LEU A 196 5.45 12.19 -8.34
CA LEU A 196 6.22 12.33 -7.12
C LEU A 196 7.73 12.44 -7.42
N PRO A 197 8.30 13.66 -7.46
CA PRO A 197 9.75 13.86 -7.53
C PRO A 197 10.42 13.27 -6.28
N ILE A 198 11.40 12.40 -6.44
CA ILE A 198 12.05 11.70 -5.31
C ILE A 198 13.47 12.21 -5.00
N VAL A 199 13.92 13.27 -5.68
CA VAL A 199 15.21 13.91 -5.41
C VAL A 199 14.95 15.23 -4.69
N GLY A 200 15.38 15.37 -3.44
CA GLY A 200 15.24 16.62 -2.68
C GLY A 200 14.35 16.50 -1.44
N ASP A 201 13.44 17.45 -1.26
CA ASP A 201 12.58 17.59 -0.06
C ASP A 201 11.71 16.34 0.16
N THR A 202 11.39 16.07 1.43
CA THR A 202 10.66 14.89 1.90
C THR A 202 9.29 15.24 2.48
N ASN A 203 8.95 16.52 2.65
CA ASN A 203 7.66 16.92 3.24
C ASN A 203 6.65 17.40 2.18
N TYR A 204 6.03 16.43 1.52
CA TYR A 204 5.03 16.68 0.46
C TYR A 204 3.58 16.49 0.90
N SER A 205 3.35 16.16 2.17
CA SER A 205 2.01 15.75 2.63
C SER A 205 0.95 16.82 2.42
N SER A 206 1.27 18.12 2.63
CA SER A 206 0.32 19.22 2.42
C SER A 206 -0.13 19.33 0.95
N ILE A 207 0.81 19.28 0.00
CA ILE A 207 0.53 19.38 -1.43
C ILE A 207 -0.27 18.17 -1.91
N ILE A 208 0.08 16.97 -1.42
CA ILE A 208 -0.64 15.74 -1.72
C ILE A 208 -2.08 15.85 -1.20
N ILE A 209 -2.27 16.22 0.06
CA ILE A 209 -3.59 16.38 0.69
C ILE A 209 -4.44 17.40 -0.05
N ASP A 210 -3.90 18.59 -0.35
CA ASP A 210 -4.66 19.64 -1.04
C ASP A 210 -5.00 19.24 -2.49
N GLY A 211 -4.15 18.45 -3.13
CA GLY A 211 -4.45 17.80 -4.40
C GLY A 211 -5.58 16.77 -4.29
N LEU A 212 -5.56 15.90 -3.27
CA LEU A 212 -6.57 14.86 -3.04
C LEU A 212 -7.95 15.46 -2.75
N LYS A 213 -8.02 16.55 -1.96
CA LYS A 213 -9.28 17.25 -1.64
C LYS A 213 -10.10 17.59 -2.89
N LYS A 214 -9.45 17.91 -4.01
CA LYS A 214 -10.09 18.30 -5.28
C LYS A 214 -10.92 17.19 -5.92
N GLY A 215 -10.67 15.91 -5.59
CA GLY A 215 -11.40 14.76 -6.13
C GLY A 215 -12.75 14.47 -5.46
N GLY A 216 -13.15 15.28 -4.48
CA GLY A 216 -14.35 15.04 -3.69
C GLY A 216 -15.07 16.31 -3.29
N LYS A 217 -16.13 16.14 -2.52
CA LYS A 217 -16.94 17.22 -1.96
C LYS A 217 -17.08 17.01 -0.46
N ILE A 218 -17.13 18.12 0.28
CA ILE A 218 -17.54 18.09 1.68
C ILE A 218 -19.05 17.85 1.70
N LYS A 219 -19.47 16.79 2.39
CA LYS A 219 -20.89 16.46 2.63
C LYS A 219 -21.23 16.64 4.10
#